data_AF-A0A3N1J5Y9-F1
#
_entry.id   AF-A0A3N1J5Y9-F1
#
_cell.length_a   1.000
_cell.length_b   1.000
_cell.length_c   1.000
_cell.angle_alpha   90.00
_cell.angle_beta   90.00
_cell.angle_gamma   90.00
#
_symmetry.space_group_name_H-M   'P 1'
#
loop_
_entity.id
_entity.type
_entity.pdbx_description
1 polymer ?
#
loop_
_entity_poly.entity_id
_entity_poly.type
_entity_poly.pdbx_seq_one_letter_code
_entity_poly.pdbx_strand_id
1 'polypeptide(L)'
;MISHVTNSLQAALSRLNPTAQVSKASVALPAAASASAKVMFGSQSSEIAEIYSISPQKRVTTPAGMNSTQIQNLMHSVMTSGPSIGFNGLGSALLAQLQDNPGDLTQVLTTAQVGESAVRAGQDSAVALTITTQTGVTVSLSLTRQSDGMAVEIKTSGTLSKDESEAIAGLGEAFQKALNGLAQQPPKMDLSGLTKFDSSILKSVDLKTDIRSGDTKLQSLNFRADDVERWVAYQDQDVSLKMTSDRSQSTIGGNAAQQLLTLSAYDKQFDQARSDGHGDKAQMDMLKSVFRALNESSPSQQSEATTAASTAIRLGSTAASRLSGLNDFSLELTQTEKSINPYRQDEKQSFSYQASQTTENNRLFDGSGTLKQTNHAHLSASWYKPVDASIPLSLNMMKSSQNYYYHQLEQDSVNTTSLNFNTQGQLASVGTTSQISNRETVTKYVLGEVIESLTTPEEENKENLIKLLEDN
;
A
#
# COMPACT_ATOMS: atom_id res chain seq x y z
N MET A 1 -21.86 21.39 -27.57
CA MET A 1 -20.65 20.88 -28.25
C MET A 1 -19.46 21.50 -27.53
N ILE A 2 -19.06 20.90 -26.40
CA ILE A 2 -17.88 20.02 -26.26
C ILE A 2 -16.60 20.72 -26.72
N SER A 3 -15.84 21.28 -25.77
CA SER A 3 -14.37 21.33 -25.74
C SER A 3 -13.88 22.45 -24.82
N HIS A 4 -13.99 22.29 -23.49
CA HIS A 4 -13.20 23.07 -22.52
C HIS A 4 -13.17 22.34 -21.15
N VAL A 5 -12.84 21.05 -21.12
CA VAL A 5 -12.61 20.30 -19.86
C VAL A 5 -11.52 19.26 -20.09
N THR A 6 -10.28 19.68 -20.37
CA THR A 6 -9.11 18.76 -20.39
C THR A 6 -7.74 19.46 -20.20
N ASN A 7 -7.65 20.78 -20.06
CA ASN A 7 -6.36 21.48 -20.24
C ASN A 7 -5.52 21.76 -18.99
N SER A 8 -5.93 21.38 -17.77
CA SER A 8 -5.18 21.75 -16.56
C SER A 8 -4.15 20.73 -16.07
N LEU A 9 -4.17 19.47 -16.53
CA LEU A 9 -3.14 18.47 -16.17
C LEU A 9 -2.12 18.19 -17.27
N GLN A 10 -2.34 18.65 -18.51
CA GLN A 10 -1.45 18.38 -19.65
C GLN A 10 -0.43 19.50 -19.92
N ALA A 11 -0.63 20.70 -19.34
CA ALA A 11 0.20 21.87 -19.64
C ALA A 11 1.55 21.93 -18.90
N ALA A 12 1.81 21.00 -17.95
CA ALA A 12 3.06 20.97 -17.18
C ALA A 12 4.19 20.15 -17.85
N LEU A 13 3.93 19.44 -18.96
CA LEU A 13 4.90 18.52 -19.59
C LEU A 13 5.57 19.07 -20.86
N SER A 14 5.61 20.39 -21.05
CA SER A 14 6.28 20.95 -22.23
C SER A 14 6.77 22.37 -22.00
N ARG A 15 8.08 22.53 -21.70
CA ARG A 15 9.05 23.28 -22.53
C ARG A 15 10.36 23.57 -21.78
N LEU A 16 11.44 23.45 -22.55
CA LEU A 16 12.86 23.59 -22.21
C LEU A 16 13.28 25.05 -21.90
N ASN A 17 14.15 25.21 -20.90
CA ASN A 17 15.25 26.19 -20.67
C ASN A 17 15.11 27.68 -21.06
N PRO A 18 15.72 28.66 -20.32
CA PRO A 18 17.01 28.52 -19.61
C PRO A 18 17.16 29.21 -18.23
N THR A 19 18.12 28.69 -17.45
CA THR A 19 18.98 29.31 -16.41
C THR A 19 18.47 30.50 -15.57
N ALA A 20 18.31 30.26 -14.27
CA ALA A 20 18.62 31.24 -13.22
C ALA A 20 19.14 30.52 -11.96
N GLN A 21 20.36 30.86 -11.53
CA GLN A 21 20.88 30.49 -10.21
C GLN A 21 20.14 31.28 -9.14
N VAL A 22 19.47 30.63 -8.19
CA VAL A 22 19.14 31.22 -6.90
C VAL A 22 19.37 30.20 -5.77
N SER A 23 19.78 30.74 -4.64
CA SER A 23 20.44 30.14 -3.50
C SER A 23 19.58 29.15 -2.69
N LYS A 24 20.25 28.07 -2.23
CA LYS A 24 19.77 27.07 -1.27
C LYS A 24 19.00 27.68 -0.09
N ALA A 25 17.71 27.40 -0.03
CA ALA A 25 16.96 27.32 1.22
C ALA A 25 16.46 25.88 1.36
N SER A 26 17.14 25.10 2.20
CA SER A 26 16.68 23.79 2.64
C SER A 26 15.42 23.98 3.49
N VAL A 27 14.25 23.89 2.87
CA VAL A 27 12.98 23.82 3.58
C VAL A 27 12.88 22.41 4.15
N ALA A 28 12.95 22.32 5.48
CA ALA A 28 12.71 21.08 6.19
C ALA A 28 11.26 20.61 5.93
N LEU A 29 11.13 19.32 5.64
CA LEU A 29 9.88 18.59 5.40
C LEU A 29 8.84 18.93 6.48
N PRO A 30 7.60 19.31 6.13
CA PRO A 30 6.48 19.15 7.04
C PRO A 30 6.29 17.65 7.23
N ALA A 31 6.75 17.12 8.36
CA ALA A 31 6.51 15.75 8.73
C ALA A 31 5.00 15.47 8.67
N ALA A 32 4.62 14.35 8.05
CA ALA A 32 3.33 13.70 8.22
C ALA A 32 3.19 13.22 9.68
N ALA A 33 3.18 14.15 10.61
CA ALA A 33 3.24 13.94 12.05
C ALA A 33 1.83 13.62 12.55
N SER A 34 1.32 12.43 12.19
CA SER A 34 0.37 11.64 12.99
C SER A 34 0.04 10.27 12.36
N ALA A 35 0.12 10.12 11.04
CA ALA A 35 -0.22 8.85 10.37
C ALA A 35 0.95 7.85 10.35
N SER A 36 2.18 8.31 10.07
CA SER A 36 3.34 7.42 9.93
C SER A 36 3.85 6.82 11.25
N ALA A 37 3.47 7.39 12.41
CA ALA A 37 3.88 6.89 13.72
C ALA A 37 3.18 5.59 14.15
N LYS A 38 2.08 5.20 13.48
CA LYS A 38 1.35 3.94 13.76
C LYS A 38 1.89 2.74 12.99
N VAL A 39 2.65 2.94 11.91
CA VAL A 39 3.08 1.85 11.01
C VAL A 39 4.49 1.38 11.37
N MET A 40 4.57 0.43 12.28
CA MET A 40 5.84 -0.21 12.65
C MET A 40 6.13 -1.40 11.74
N PHE A 41 7.34 -1.44 11.17
CA PHE A 41 7.86 -2.68 10.59
C PHE A 41 8.20 -3.65 11.71
N GLY A 42 7.59 -4.83 11.68
CA GLY A 42 8.34 -6.07 11.84
C GLY A 42 9.12 -6.34 13.13
N SER A 43 8.77 -5.81 14.30
CA SER A 43 8.95 -6.66 15.48
C SER A 43 7.95 -7.82 15.34
N GLN A 44 8.35 -9.05 15.66
CA GLN A 44 7.44 -10.20 15.68
C GLN A 44 6.18 -9.75 16.45
N SER A 45 5.06 -9.56 15.75
CA SER A 45 3.80 -9.39 16.48
C SER A 45 3.64 -10.68 17.27
N SER A 46 3.38 -10.58 18.57
CA SER A 46 3.20 -11.73 19.47
C SER A 46 2.36 -12.84 18.84
N GLU A 47 1.32 -12.46 18.08
CA GLU A 47 0.47 -13.37 17.29
C GLU A 47 1.23 -14.28 16.31
N ILE A 48 2.17 -13.76 15.50
CA ILE A 48 2.95 -14.58 14.56
C ILE A 48 3.91 -15.49 15.33
N ALA A 49 4.52 -15.01 16.40
CA ALA A 49 5.38 -15.83 17.26
C ALA A 49 4.59 -16.97 17.93
N GLU A 50 3.36 -16.68 18.38
CA GLU A 50 2.43 -17.68 18.91
C GLU A 50 2.05 -18.72 17.86
N ILE A 51 1.81 -18.32 16.61
CA ILE A 51 1.51 -19.25 15.51
C ILE A 51 2.67 -20.21 15.25
N TYR A 52 3.92 -19.73 15.24
CA TYR A 52 5.08 -20.60 15.12
C TYR A 52 5.28 -21.52 16.33
N SER A 53 4.80 -21.13 17.52
CA SER A 53 4.82 -22.00 18.71
C SER A 53 3.85 -23.19 18.61
N ILE A 54 2.92 -23.19 17.64
CA ILE A 54 2.03 -24.31 17.36
C ILE A 54 2.86 -25.43 16.71
N SER A 55 3.35 -26.38 17.51
CA SER A 55 3.99 -27.60 16.97
C SER A 55 2.92 -28.60 16.53
N PRO A 56 2.79 -28.92 15.22
CA PRO A 56 1.87 -29.93 14.71
C PRO A 56 2.00 -31.28 15.40
N GLN A 57 3.22 -31.68 15.81
CA GLN A 57 3.45 -32.94 16.51
C GLN A 57 2.93 -33.00 17.95
N LYS A 58 2.69 -31.84 18.60
CA LYS A 58 2.31 -31.77 20.02
C LYS A 58 0.83 -31.47 20.25
N ARG A 59 0.05 -31.29 19.18
CA ARG A 59 -1.38 -30.99 19.27
C ARG A 59 -2.23 -32.23 18.96
N VAL A 60 -3.30 -32.40 19.74
CA VAL A 60 -4.33 -33.41 19.50
C VAL A 60 -5.37 -32.80 18.57
N THR A 61 -5.71 -33.48 17.47
CA THR A 61 -6.83 -33.10 16.60
C THR A 61 -8.13 -33.01 17.41
N THR A 62 -9.06 -32.16 16.96
CA THR A 62 -10.42 -32.13 17.50
C THR A 62 -11.06 -33.53 17.53
N PRO A 63 -11.99 -33.80 18.48
CA PRO A 63 -12.62 -35.12 18.62
C PRO A 63 -13.16 -35.64 17.29
N ALA A 64 -13.03 -36.95 17.08
CA ALA A 64 -13.50 -37.63 15.88
C ALA A 64 -15.00 -37.34 15.65
N GLY A 65 -15.30 -36.61 14.55
CA GLY A 65 -16.65 -36.15 14.21
C GLY A 65 -16.73 -34.70 13.72
N MET A 66 -15.73 -33.86 14.05
CA MET A 66 -15.63 -32.46 13.59
C MET A 66 -14.52 -32.21 12.56
N ASN A 67 -13.80 -33.26 12.14
CA ASN A 67 -12.73 -33.15 11.14
C ASN A 67 -13.32 -33.06 9.73
N SER A 68 -13.13 -31.93 9.04
CA SER A 68 -13.52 -31.81 7.63
C SER A 68 -12.54 -32.55 6.74
N THR A 69 -13.01 -33.61 6.06
CA THR A 69 -12.21 -34.36 5.08
C THR A 69 -11.69 -33.45 3.96
N GLN A 70 -12.47 -32.42 3.58
CA GLN A 70 -12.04 -31.42 2.60
C GLN A 70 -10.83 -30.62 3.09
N ILE A 71 -10.86 -30.12 4.33
CA ILE A 71 -9.74 -29.38 4.93
C ILE A 71 -8.50 -30.29 5.02
N GLN A 72 -8.67 -31.55 5.40
CA GLN A 72 -7.56 -32.51 5.44
C GLN A 72 -6.90 -32.73 4.08
N ASN A 73 -7.71 -32.90 3.03
CA ASN A 73 -7.23 -33.09 1.67
C ASN A 73 -6.50 -31.84 1.16
N LEU A 74 -6.99 -30.65 1.48
CA LEU A 74 -6.32 -29.38 1.16
C LEU A 74 -4.98 -29.25 1.90
N MET A 75 -4.93 -29.58 3.19
CA MET A 75 -3.65 -29.60 3.93
C MET A 75 -2.65 -30.58 3.32
N HIS A 76 -3.09 -31.77 2.89
CA HIS A 76 -2.24 -32.73 2.18
C HIS A 76 -1.74 -32.19 0.84
N SER A 77 -2.59 -31.50 0.09
CA SER A 77 -2.20 -30.80 -1.14
C SER A 77 -1.13 -29.74 -0.88
N VAL A 78 -1.28 -28.91 0.15
CA VAL A 78 -0.30 -27.86 0.49
C VAL A 78 1.07 -28.46 0.87
N MET A 79 1.07 -29.55 1.64
CA MET A 79 2.32 -30.24 2.04
C MET A 79 3.08 -30.83 0.85
N THR A 80 2.38 -31.21 -0.22
CA THR A 80 2.94 -31.86 -1.41
C THR A 80 3.25 -30.90 -2.56
N SER A 81 2.71 -29.67 -2.56
CA SER A 81 2.84 -28.70 -3.65
C SER A 81 4.07 -27.78 -3.60
N GLY A 82 4.97 -27.93 -2.61
CA GLY A 82 6.13 -27.05 -2.43
C GLY A 82 5.86 -25.82 -1.56
N PRO A 83 6.91 -25.07 -1.13
CA PRO A 83 6.79 -23.92 -0.23
C PRO A 83 5.98 -22.78 -0.86
N SER A 84 4.91 -22.38 -0.19
CA SER A 84 4.09 -21.25 -0.62
C SER A 84 3.16 -20.83 0.52
N ILE A 85 2.97 -19.51 0.68
CA ILE A 85 1.94 -18.94 1.56
C ILE A 85 0.55 -18.98 0.91
N GLY A 86 0.43 -19.51 -0.30
CA GLY A 86 -0.84 -19.62 -1.02
C GLY A 86 -1.80 -20.64 -0.42
N PHE A 87 -1.33 -21.65 0.33
CA PHE A 87 -2.18 -22.65 1.00
C PHE A 87 -3.29 -23.31 0.11
N ASN A 88 -3.18 -23.26 -1.21
CA ASN A 88 -4.02 -23.97 -2.20
C ASN A 88 -5.54 -23.97 -1.96
N GLY A 89 -6.15 -22.85 -1.54
CA GLY A 89 -7.60 -22.78 -1.31
C GLY A 89 -8.04 -23.12 0.13
N LEU A 90 -7.12 -23.56 0.98
CA LEU A 90 -7.39 -23.89 2.39
C LEU A 90 -7.96 -22.69 3.16
N GLY A 91 -7.46 -21.48 2.93
CA GLY A 91 -7.96 -20.28 3.60
C GLY A 91 -9.43 -20.02 3.30
N SER A 92 -9.83 -20.14 2.03
CA SER A 92 -11.24 -19.99 1.62
C SER A 92 -12.13 -21.08 2.21
N ALA A 93 -11.67 -22.33 2.22
CA ALA A 93 -12.43 -23.45 2.76
C ALA A 93 -12.66 -23.31 4.29
N LEU A 94 -11.65 -22.79 5.01
CA LEU A 94 -11.74 -22.54 6.44
C LEU A 94 -12.79 -21.47 6.79
N LEU A 95 -12.84 -20.37 6.04
CA LEU A 95 -13.87 -19.35 6.26
C LEU A 95 -15.27 -19.83 5.84
N ALA A 96 -15.37 -20.61 4.77
CA ALA A 96 -16.65 -21.18 4.33
C ALA A 96 -17.24 -22.17 5.37
N GLN A 97 -16.39 -22.94 6.06
CA GLN A 97 -16.80 -23.89 7.10
C GLN A 97 -17.62 -23.23 8.22
N LEU A 98 -17.41 -21.94 8.50
CA LEU A 98 -18.12 -21.21 9.55
C LEU A 98 -19.61 -21.01 9.26
N GLN A 99 -20.06 -21.15 8.01
CA GLN A 99 -21.49 -21.14 7.69
C GLN A 99 -22.19 -22.37 8.25
N ASP A 100 -21.56 -23.55 8.12
CA ASP A 100 -22.12 -24.82 8.57
C ASP A 100 -21.83 -25.08 10.05
N ASN A 101 -20.64 -24.67 10.52
CA ASN A 101 -20.14 -24.91 11.86
C ASN A 101 -19.42 -23.65 12.38
N PRO A 102 -20.14 -22.66 12.93
CA PRO A 102 -19.60 -21.36 13.36
C PRO A 102 -18.75 -21.41 14.64
N GLY A 103 -18.21 -22.57 15.00
CA GLY A 103 -17.45 -22.79 16.22
C GLY A 103 -15.96 -22.97 15.97
N ASP A 104 -15.25 -23.28 17.05
CA ASP A 104 -13.80 -23.50 17.01
C ASP A 104 -13.44 -24.75 16.20
N LEU A 105 -12.33 -24.67 15.47
CA LEU A 105 -11.77 -25.76 14.69
C LEU A 105 -10.27 -25.86 14.98
N THR A 106 -9.75 -27.07 15.16
CA THR A 106 -8.30 -27.31 15.17
C THR A 106 -8.00 -28.59 14.44
N GLN A 107 -7.13 -28.49 13.44
CA GLN A 107 -6.68 -29.62 12.65
C GLN A 107 -5.18 -29.54 12.41
N VAL A 108 -4.52 -30.70 12.52
CA VAL A 108 -3.09 -30.85 12.31
C VAL A 108 -2.83 -31.96 11.31
N LEU A 109 -1.76 -31.81 10.54
CA LEU A 109 -1.27 -32.79 9.58
C LEU A 109 0.24 -32.89 9.73
N THR A 110 0.75 -34.03 10.21
CA THR A 110 2.19 -34.23 10.39
C THR A 110 2.84 -34.75 9.11
N THR A 111 4.15 -34.54 8.97
CA THR A 111 4.92 -35.13 7.85
C THR A 111 4.83 -36.65 7.80
N ALA A 112 4.75 -37.33 8.94
CA ALA A 112 4.56 -38.78 9.03
C ALA A 112 3.23 -39.24 8.42
N GLN A 113 2.16 -38.44 8.53
CA GLN A 113 0.85 -38.76 7.93
C GLN A 113 0.82 -38.55 6.42
N VAL A 114 1.66 -37.66 5.88
CA VAL A 114 1.79 -37.38 4.43
C VAL A 114 2.76 -38.37 3.77
N GLY A 115 3.75 -38.85 4.52
CA GLY A 115 4.89 -39.62 4.02
C GLY A 115 6.06 -38.70 3.68
N GLU A 116 7.21 -38.92 4.32
CA GLU A 116 8.38 -38.03 4.24
C GLU A 116 8.86 -37.76 2.80
N SER A 117 8.82 -38.78 1.93
CA SER A 117 9.22 -38.65 0.53
C SER A 117 8.24 -37.83 -0.32
N ALA A 118 7.00 -37.67 0.14
CA ALA A 118 5.97 -36.88 -0.54
C ALA A 118 5.97 -35.41 -0.09
N VAL A 119 6.48 -35.13 1.12
CA VAL A 119 6.61 -33.75 1.63
C VAL A 119 7.68 -33.02 0.83
N ARG A 120 7.31 -31.86 0.29
CA ARG A 120 8.28 -30.95 -0.32
C ARG A 120 8.84 -30.03 0.76
N ALA A 121 10.15 -30.11 0.98
CA ALA A 121 10.87 -29.20 1.86
C ALA A 121 10.60 -27.75 1.45
N GLY A 122 10.42 -26.89 2.44
CA GLY A 122 9.95 -25.54 2.22
C GLY A 122 10.27 -24.59 3.36
N GLN A 123 10.04 -23.31 3.11
CA GLN A 123 10.13 -22.27 4.12
C GLN A 123 8.99 -22.41 5.13
N ASP A 124 9.29 -22.07 6.37
CA ASP A 124 8.28 -21.99 7.41
C ASP A 124 7.37 -20.79 7.09
N SER A 125 6.07 -20.97 7.32
CA SER A 125 5.08 -19.93 7.05
C SER A 125 4.02 -19.86 8.13
N ALA A 126 3.57 -18.63 8.40
CA ALA A 126 2.51 -18.33 9.34
C ALA A 126 1.56 -17.31 8.73
N VAL A 127 0.26 -17.52 8.93
CA VAL A 127 -0.82 -16.60 8.55
C VAL A 127 -1.74 -16.44 9.75
N ALA A 128 -2.00 -15.19 10.13
CA ALA A 128 -3.01 -14.81 11.10
C ALA A 128 -4.07 -13.95 10.39
N LEU A 129 -5.34 -14.34 10.49
CA LEU A 129 -6.46 -13.53 10.05
C LEU A 129 -7.39 -13.33 11.24
N THR A 130 -7.66 -12.09 11.58
CA THR A 130 -8.62 -11.73 12.64
C THR A 130 -9.73 -10.90 12.02
N ILE A 131 -10.97 -11.33 12.24
CA ILE A 131 -12.17 -10.62 11.80
C ILE A 131 -12.97 -10.26 13.03
N THR A 132 -13.29 -8.99 13.20
CA THR A 132 -14.16 -8.52 14.29
C THR A 132 -15.49 -8.09 13.69
N THR A 133 -16.58 -8.64 14.23
CA THR A 133 -17.96 -8.28 13.87
C THR A 133 -18.39 -6.98 14.55
N GLN A 134 -19.47 -6.36 14.08
CA GLN A 134 -20.04 -5.18 14.73
C GLN A 134 -20.64 -5.47 16.10
N THR A 135 -21.01 -6.72 16.38
CA THR A 135 -21.45 -7.14 17.72
C THR A 135 -20.28 -7.36 18.70
N GLY A 136 -19.04 -7.33 18.21
CA GLY A 136 -17.82 -7.51 19.00
C GLY A 136 -17.32 -8.95 19.10
N VAL A 137 -17.94 -9.90 18.39
CA VAL A 137 -17.41 -11.27 18.24
C VAL A 137 -16.18 -11.23 17.34
N THR A 138 -15.09 -11.85 17.79
CA THR A 138 -13.84 -11.99 17.04
C THR A 138 -13.67 -13.42 16.56
N VAL A 139 -13.34 -13.57 15.28
CA VAL A 139 -12.92 -14.83 14.67
C VAL A 139 -11.44 -14.74 14.33
N SER A 140 -10.64 -15.62 14.92
CA SER A 140 -9.19 -15.71 14.69
C SER A 140 -8.87 -17.00 13.95
N LEU A 141 -8.32 -16.87 12.76
CA LEU A 141 -7.83 -17.96 11.93
C LEU A 141 -6.29 -17.94 11.92
N SER A 142 -5.69 -19.05 12.30
CA SER A 142 -4.25 -19.27 12.29
C SER A 142 -3.91 -20.43 11.36
N LEU A 143 -2.96 -20.21 10.44
CA LEU A 143 -2.38 -21.27 9.62
C LEU A 143 -0.87 -21.27 9.81
N THR A 144 -0.29 -22.44 10.01
CA THR A 144 1.16 -22.61 9.99
C THR A 144 1.57 -23.83 9.21
N ARG A 145 2.68 -23.71 8.51
CA ARG A 145 3.44 -24.82 7.93
C ARG A 145 4.87 -24.71 8.43
N GLN A 146 5.33 -25.82 9.00
CA GLN A 146 6.67 -25.98 9.53
C GLN A 146 7.28 -27.29 9.01
N SER A 147 8.57 -27.49 9.26
CA SER A 147 9.28 -28.72 8.88
C SER A 147 8.63 -30.02 9.38
N ASP A 148 7.90 -29.99 10.51
CA ASP A 148 7.27 -31.16 11.14
C ASP A 148 5.79 -31.35 10.79
N GLY A 149 5.19 -30.42 10.04
CA GLY A 149 3.82 -30.54 9.55
C GLY A 149 3.11 -29.21 9.31
N MET A 150 1.79 -29.28 9.29
CA MET A 150 0.88 -28.14 9.20
C MET A 150 -0.14 -28.16 10.32
N ALA A 151 -0.54 -26.97 10.76
CA ALA A 151 -1.65 -26.79 11.68
C ALA A 151 -2.56 -25.65 11.21
N VAL A 152 -3.86 -25.84 11.39
CA VAL A 152 -4.87 -24.80 11.21
C VAL A 152 -5.73 -24.71 12.47
N GLU A 153 -6.07 -23.50 12.85
CA GLU A 153 -6.92 -23.22 14.01
C GLU A 153 -7.89 -22.09 13.66
N ILE A 154 -9.17 -22.29 13.95
CA ILE A 154 -10.18 -21.23 14.00
C ILE A 154 -10.65 -21.14 15.45
N LYS A 155 -10.68 -19.92 15.98
CA LYS A 155 -11.24 -19.62 17.30
C LYS A 155 -12.26 -18.51 17.20
N THR A 156 -13.36 -18.67 17.91
CA THR A 156 -14.46 -17.71 18.00
C THR A 156 -14.60 -17.24 19.44
N SER A 157 -14.62 -15.92 19.67
CA SER A 157 -14.75 -15.38 21.03
C SER A 157 -16.18 -15.44 21.59
N GLY A 158 -17.14 -15.83 20.75
CA GLY A 158 -18.57 -15.87 21.05
C GLY A 158 -19.36 -16.48 19.91
N THR A 159 -20.69 -16.54 20.05
CA THR A 159 -21.57 -17.11 19.03
C THR A 159 -21.78 -16.12 17.88
N LEU A 160 -21.52 -16.57 16.65
CA LEU A 160 -21.83 -15.82 15.44
C LEU A 160 -23.31 -15.95 15.08
N SER A 161 -23.94 -14.85 14.70
CA SER A 161 -25.22 -14.87 13.99
C SER A 161 -25.06 -15.42 12.56
N LYS A 162 -26.18 -15.74 11.93
CA LYS A 162 -26.20 -16.22 10.54
C LYS A 162 -25.62 -15.18 9.56
N ASP A 163 -25.99 -13.91 9.73
CA ASP A 163 -25.54 -12.85 8.85
C ASP A 163 -24.02 -12.60 9.02
N GLU A 164 -23.51 -12.70 10.25
CA GLU A 164 -22.07 -12.60 10.52
C GLU A 164 -21.28 -13.77 9.93
N SER A 165 -21.76 -15.02 10.08
CA SER A 165 -21.08 -16.18 9.51
C SER A 165 -21.10 -16.15 7.98
N GLU A 166 -22.20 -15.71 7.35
CA GLU A 166 -22.29 -15.49 5.92
C GLU A 166 -21.32 -14.40 5.44
N ALA A 167 -21.25 -13.26 6.13
CA ALA A 167 -20.33 -12.17 5.81
C ALA A 167 -18.85 -12.59 5.92
N ILE A 168 -18.50 -13.36 6.97
CA ILE A 168 -17.14 -13.88 7.17
C ILE A 168 -16.76 -14.87 6.06
N ALA A 169 -17.65 -15.80 5.72
CA ALA A 169 -17.43 -16.73 4.63
C ALA A 169 -17.29 -16.03 3.27
N GLY A 170 -18.01 -14.92 3.06
CA GLY A 170 -17.88 -14.07 1.88
C GLY A 170 -16.48 -13.47 1.68
N LEU A 171 -15.66 -13.40 2.73
CA LEU A 171 -14.25 -12.97 2.64
C LEU A 171 -13.31 -14.08 2.13
N GLY A 172 -13.75 -15.34 2.09
CA GLY A 172 -12.93 -16.52 1.76
C GLY A 172 -12.14 -16.38 0.46
N GLU A 173 -12.80 -15.98 -0.62
CA GLU A 173 -12.15 -15.82 -1.93
C GLU A 173 -11.13 -14.67 -1.92
N ALA A 174 -11.47 -13.55 -1.28
CA ALA A 174 -10.60 -12.39 -1.17
C ALA A 174 -9.34 -12.70 -0.35
N PHE A 175 -9.51 -13.36 0.79
CA PHE A 175 -8.42 -13.84 1.63
C PHE A 175 -7.50 -14.78 0.86
N GLN A 176 -8.08 -15.74 0.15
CA GLN A 176 -7.32 -16.70 -0.65
C GLN A 176 -6.58 -16.04 -1.82
N LYS A 177 -7.18 -15.03 -2.47
CA LYS A 177 -6.52 -14.23 -3.50
C LYS A 177 -5.32 -13.47 -2.95
N ALA A 178 -5.44 -12.85 -1.78
CA ALA A 178 -4.32 -12.18 -1.13
C ALA A 178 -3.14 -13.14 -0.88
N LEU A 179 -3.41 -14.33 -0.33
CA LEU A 179 -2.39 -15.36 -0.11
C LEU A 179 -1.75 -15.86 -1.42
N ASN A 180 -2.55 -16.10 -2.45
CA ASN A 180 -2.05 -16.52 -3.76
C ASN A 180 -1.21 -15.42 -4.44
N GLY A 181 -1.56 -14.15 -4.25
CA GLY A 181 -0.77 -13.00 -4.71
C GLY A 181 0.61 -12.97 -4.08
N LEU A 182 0.68 -13.08 -2.75
CA LEU A 182 1.93 -13.06 -1.98
C LEU A 182 2.87 -14.22 -2.33
N ALA A 183 2.30 -15.35 -2.75
CA ALA A 183 3.04 -16.53 -3.18
C ALA A 183 3.66 -16.43 -4.59
N GLN A 184 3.29 -15.43 -5.40
CA GLN A 184 3.85 -15.23 -6.73
C GLN A 184 5.31 -14.74 -6.67
N GLN A 185 6.00 -14.87 -7.81
CA GLN A 185 7.37 -14.39 -7.99
C GLN A 185 7.42 -13.55 -9.29
N PRO A 186 7.51 -12.21 -9.20
CA PRO A 186 7.51 -11.40 -7.98
C PRO A 186 6.15 -11.43 -7.26
N PRO A 187 6.11 -11.15 -5.94
CA PRO A 187 4.87 -11.08 -5.16
C PRO A 187 3.89 -10.02 -5.70
N LYS A 188 2.60 -10.32 -5.59
CA LYS A 188 1.50 -9.37 -5.86
C LYS A 188 0.65 -9.16 -4.62
N MET A 189 0.15 -7.95 -4.44
CA MET A 189 -0.75 -7.63 -3.32
C MET A 189 -2.18 -7.44 -3.80
N ASP A 190 -2.99 -8.47 -3.61
CA ASP A 190 -4.41 -8.51 -4.00
C ASP A 190 -5.32 -8.34 -2.77
N LEU A 191 -5.29 -7.16 -2.17
CA LEU A 191 -6.01 -6.85 -0.90
C LEU A 191 -7.40 -6.24 -1.11
N SER A 192 -7.77 -5.91 -2.35
CA SER A 192 -8.99 -5.14 -2.65
C SER A 192 -10.29 -5.82 -2.21
N GLY A 193 -10.35 -7.16 -2.22
CA GLY A 193 -11.52 -7.88 -1.72
C GLY A 193 -11.66 -7.81 -0.20
N LEU A 194 -10.54 -7.70 0.53
CA LEU A 194 -10.52 -7.62 2.00
C LEU A 194 -10.93 -6.24 2.52
N THR A 195 -11.08 -5.24 1.65
CA THR A 195 -11.56 -3.89 2.01
C THR A 195 -13.04 -3.66 1.65
N LYS A 196 -13.68 -4.65 1.00
CA LYS A 196 -15.04 -4.54 0.44
C LYS A 196 -16.13 -5.21 1.29
N PHE A 197 -15.84 -5.51 2.56
CA PHE A 197 -16.84 -6.06 3.47
C PHE A 197 -17.95 -5.05 3.79
N ASP A 198 -19.10 -5.57 4.22
CA ASP A 198 -20.19 -4.77 4.76
C ASP A 198 -19.83 -4.28 6.17
N SER A 199 -19.57 -2.99 6.30
CA SER A 199 -19.21 -2.36 7.57
C SER A 199 -20.38 -2.30 8.56
N SER A 200 -21.62 -2.59 8.16
CA SER A 200 -22.74 -2.73 9.08
C SER A 200 -22.75 -4.09 9.81
N ILE A 201 -22.03 -5.09 9.28
CA ILE A 201 -21.92 -6.44 9.84
C ILE A 201 -20.53 -6.69 10.42
N LEU A 202 -19.47 -6.33 9.68
CA LEU A 202 -18.08 -6.52 10.07
C LEU A 202 -17.45 -5.19 10.45
N LYS A 203 -16.77 -5.16 11.60
CA LYS A 203 -16.09 -3.98 12.12
C LYS A 203 -14.67 -3.86 11.55
N SER A 204 -13.90 -4.95 11.52
CA SER A 204 -12.54 -4.92 11.01
C SER A 204 -12.06 -6.27 10.46
N VAL A 205 -11.07 -6.20 9.57
CA VAL A 205 -10.30 -7.34 9.06
C VAL A 205 -8.82 -7.03 9.22
N ASP A 206 -8.11 -7.88 9.94
CA ASP A 206 -6.67 -7.80 10.18
C ASP A 206 -5.99 -9.04 9.61
N LEU A 207 -5.03 -8.88 8.70
CA LEU A 207 -4.26 -9.97 8.09
C LEU A 207 -2.77 -9.79 8.36
N LYS A 208 -2.13 -10.83 8.88
CA LYS A 208 -0.68 -10.91 9.05
C LYS A 208 -0.14 -12.15 8.37
N THR A 209 0.97 -12.01 7.67
CA THR A 209 1.68 -13.12 7.04
C THR A 209 3.17 -13.03 7.31
N ASP A 210 3.81 -14.19 7.40
CA ASP A 210 5.25 -14.31 7.60
C ASP A 210 5.76 -15.56 6.89
N ILE A 211 6.87 -15.41 6.17
CA ILE A 211 7.64 -16.51 5.58
C ILE A 211 9.06 -16.37 6.07
N ARG A 212 9.66 -17.46 6.56
CA ARG A 212 11.02 -17.47 7.10
C ARG A 212 11.81 -18.73 6.77
N SER A 213 13.12 -18.57 6.72
CA SER A 213 14.11 -19.65 6.66
C SER A 213 14.87 -19.68 7.98
N GLY A 214 14.48 -20.55 8.89
CA GLY A 214 14.96 -20.49 10.28
C GLY A 214 14.61 -19.14 10.91
N ASP A 215 15.60 -18.44 11.47
CA ASP A 215 15.39 -17.11 12.07
C ASP A 215 15.36 -15.97 11.04
N THR A 216 15.66 -16.25 9.76
CA THR A 216 15.70 -15.22 8.72
C THR A 216 14.31 -15.02 8.11
N LYS A 217 13.73 -13.84 8.34
CA LYS A 217 12.46 -13.43 7.75
C LYS A 217 12.65 -13.07 6.27
N LEU A 218 11.89 -13.73 5.39
CA LEU A 218 11.99 -13.57 3.94
C LEU A 218 10.89 -12.68 3.37
N GLN A 219 9.70 -12.74 3.96
CA GLN A 219 8.54 -11.94 3.56
C GLN A 219 7.64 -11.69 4.77
N SER A 220 7.04 -10.50 4.85
CA SER A 220 5.88 -10.28 5.71
C SER A 220 4.90 -9.26 5.19
N LEU A 221 3.65 -9.46 5.58
CA LEU A 221 2.55 -8.51 5.46
C LEU A 221 1.95 -8.29 6.84
N ASN A 222 1.64 -7.03 7.16
CA ASN A 222 0.64 -6.66 8.14
C ASN A 222 -0.37 -5.75 7.43
N PHE A 223 -1.65 -6.07 7.52
CA PHE A 223 -2.75 -5.35 6.89
C PHE A 223 -3.90 -5.21 7.87
N ARG A 224 -4.56 -4.05 7.83
CA ARG A 224 -5.82 -3.81 8.52
C ARG A 224 -6.76 -3.02 7.64
N ALA A 225 -8.04 -3.37 7.70
CA ALA A 225 -9.11 -2.55 7.20
C ALA A 225 -10.26 -2.46 8.20
N ASP A 226 -10.62 -1.24 8.57
CA ASP A 226 -11.86 -0.90 9.27
C ASP A 226 -12.53 0.34 8.63
N ASP A 227 -13.56 0.88 9.28
CA ASP A 227 -14.34 2.03 8.83
C ASP A 227 -13.63 3.37 9.07
N VAL A 228 -12.62 3.42 9.93
CA VAL A 228 -11.89 4.63 10.33
C VAL A 228 -10.52 4.71 9.66
N GLU A 229 -9.79 3.61 9.57
CA GLU A 229 -8.42 3.56 9.08
C GLU A 229 -8.18 2.27 8.31
N ARG A 230 -7.39 2.38 7.24
CA ARG A 230 -6.87 1.21 6.52
C ARG A 230 -5.38 1.37 6.36
N TRP A 231 -4.62 0.32 6.60
CA TRP A 231 -3.17 0.39 6.48
C TRP A 231 -2.56 -0.94 6.07
N VAL A 232 -1.34 -0.85 5.53
CA VAL A 232 -0.52 -1.97 5.15
C VAL A 232 0.95 -1.69 5.44
N ALA A 233 1.67 -2.73 5.85
CA ALA A 233 3.12 -2.76 5.90
C ALA A 233 3.57 -4.09 5.29
N TYR A 234 4.31 -4.02 4.19
CA TYR A 234 4.88 -5.16 3.49
C TYR A 234 6.39 -5.03 3.40
N GLN A 235 7.09 -6.15 3.52
CA GLN A 235 8.53 -6.20 3.32
C GLN A 235 8.96 -7.58 2.82
N ASP A 236 9.86 -7.60 1.85
CA ASP A 236 10.66 -8.76 1.46
C ASP A 236 12.15 -8.36 1.27
N GLN A 237 12.94 -9.21 0.62
CA GLN A 237 14.36 -8.95 0.36
C GLN A 237 14.62 -7.79 -0.61
N ASP A 238 13.66 -7.46 -1.48
CA ASP A 238 13.84 -6.54 -2.61
C ASP A 238 13.09 -5.21 -2.39
N VAL A 239 12.04 -5.20 -1.57
CA VAL A 239 11.18 -4.01 -1.39
C VAL A 239 10.51 -3.92 -0.03
N SER A 240 10.25 -2.69 0.37
CA SER A 240 9.49 -2.33 1.55
C SER A 240 8.38 -1.33 1.17
N LEU A 241 7.14 -1.58 1.59
CA LEU A 241 5.98 -0.72 1.31
C LEU A 241 5.20 -0.46 2.60
N LYS A 242 4.94 0.81 2.89
CA LYS A 242 4.00 1.26 3.93
C LYS A 242 2.93 2.12 3.31
N MET A 243 1.70 1.96 3.78
CA MET A 243 0.62 2.85 3.40
C MET A 243 -0.45 2.93 4.49
N THR A 244 -1.02 4.12 4.66
CA THR A 244 -2.20 4.38 5.48
C THR A 244 -3.23 5.17 4.68
N SER A 245 -4.51 5.00 5.03
CA SER A 245 -5.64 5.77 4.50
C SER A 245 -6.60 6.06 5.66
N ASP A 246 -6.79 7.33 5.98
CA ASP A 246 -7.67 7.82 7.04
C ASP A 246 -9.07 8.11 6.48
N ARG A 247 -10.03 7.32 6.93
CA ARG A 247 -11.43 7.34 6.49
C ARG A 247 -12.35 8.09 7.45
N SER A 248 -11.81 8.57 8.58
CA SER A 248 -12.58 9.31 9.59
C SER A 248 -13.23 10.58 9.03
N GLN A 249 -12.64 11.16 7.98
CA GLN A 249 -13.12 12.39 7.30
C GLN A 249 -13.88 12.11 5.98
N SER A 250 -14.39 10.88 5.78
CA SER A 250 -15.04 10.44 4.54
C SER A 250 -16.19 11.32 4.02
N THR A 251 -16.80 12.15 4.88
CA THR A 251 -17.85 13.13 4.52
C THR A 251 -17.37 14.32 3.68
N ILE A 252 -16.05 14.53 3.58
CA ILE A 252 -15.42 15.54 2.71
C ILE A 252 -15.13 14.94 1.31
N GLY A 253 -15.34 13.63 1.14
CA GLY A 253 -15.09 12.88 -0.09
C GLY A 253 -15.95 13.34 -1.27
N GLY A 254 -15.32 13.51 -2.43
CA GLY A 254 -15.98 13.72 -3.70
C GLY A 254 -16.78 12.49 -4.15
N ASN A 255 -17.52 12.61 -5.25
CA ASN A 255 -18.32 11.50 -5.77
C ASN A 255 -17.45 10.36 -6.34
N ALA A 256 -18.05 9.18 -6.54
CA ALA A 256 -17.37 7.98 -7.03
C ALA A 256 -16.60 8.19 -8.36
N ALA A 257 -17.16 8.97 -9.28
CA ALA A 257 -16.51 9.25 -10.55
C ALA A 257 -15.24 10.11 -10.37
N GLN A 258 -15.28 11.09 -9.46
CA GLN A 258 -14.13 11.90 -9.09
C GLN A 258 -13.03 11.03 -8.46
N GLN A 259 -13.39 10.16 -7.52
CA GLN A 259 -12.46 9.22 -6.91
C GLN A 259 -11.75 8.35 -7.98
N LEU A 260 -12.50 7.79 -8.94
CA LEU A 260 -11.90 6.96 -9.99
C LEU A 260 -10.93 7.73 -10.91
N LEU A 261 -11.29 8.96 -11.26
CA LEU A 261 -10.41 9.84 -12.05
C LEU A 261 -9.13 10.16 -11.28
N THR A 262 -9.25 10.46 -10.00
CA THR A 262 -8.10 10.75 -9.13
C THR A 262 -7.21 9.53 -8.93
N LEU A 263 -7.77 8.35 -8.67
CA LEU A 263 -7.00 7.10 -8.59
C LEU A 263 -6.22 6.85 -9.90
N SER A 264 -6.84 7.15 -11.05
CA SER A 264 -6.18 7.02 -12.35
C SER A 264 -5.09 8.09 -12.59
N ALA A 265 -5.22 9.26 -11.98
CA ALA A 265 -4.18 10.29 -12.01
C ALA A 265 -2.96 9.87 -11.17
N TYR A 266 -3.19 9.31 -9.97
CA TYR A 266 -2.12 8.73 -9.15
C TYR A 266 -1.43 7.56 -9.86
N ASP A 267 -2.17 6.67 -10.53
CA ASP A 267 -1.56 5.60 -11.33
C ASP A 267 -0.55 6.14 -12.35
N LYS A 268 -0.89 7.25 -13.05
CA LYS A 268 0.01 7.90 -14.00
C LYS A 268 1.21 8.54 -13.32
N GLN A 269 1.00 9.18 -12.17
CA GLN A 269 2.07 9.78 -11.37
C GLN A 269 3.08 8.71 -10.91
N PHE A 270 2.58 7.56 -10.44
CA PHE A 270 3.40 6.42 -10.06
C PHE A 270 4.18 5.84 -11.25
N ASP A 271 3.55 5.70 -12.41
CA ASP A 271 4.21 5.24 -13.63
C ASP A 271 5.30 6.22 -14.11
N GLN A 272 5.07 7.53 -13.96
CA GLN A 272 6.02 8.59 -14.26
C GLN A 272 7.22 8.54 -13.31
N ALA A 273 6.98 8.50 -12.00
CA ALA A 273 8.04 8.41 -10.99
C ALA A 273 8.91 7.15 -11.19
N ARG A 274 8.28 6.00 -11.48
CA ARG A 274 9.00 4.78 -11.85
C ARG A 274 9.85 4.96 -13.10
N SER A 275 9.33 5.65 -14.12
CA SER A 275 10.08 5.90 -15.36
C SER A 275 11.29 6.79 -15.11
N ASP A 276 11.11 7.89 -14.38
CA ASP A 276 12.15 8.89 -14.13
C ASP A 276 13.25 8.34 -13.22
N GLY A 277 12.87 7.64 -12.15
CA GLY A 277 13.79 7.03 -11.19
C GLY A 277 14.29 5.63 -11.57
N HIS A 278 13.91 5.10 -12.75
CA HIS A 278 14.26 3.74 -13.16
C HIS A 278 13.83 2.64 -12.16
N GLY A 279 12.67 2.82 -11.50
CA GLY A 279 12.11 1.87 -10.56
C GLY A 279 11.62 0.56 -11.18
N ASP A 280 11.44 -0.46 -10.35
CA ASP A 280 10.96 -1.77 -10.76
C ASP A 280 9.45 -1.73 -11.08
N LYS A 281 9.06 -2.32 -12.21
CA LYS A 281 7.68 -2.28 -12.68
C LYS A 281 6.75 -3.11 -11.79
N ALA A 282 7.15 -4.31 -11.40
CA ALA A 282 6.28 -5.19 -10.61
C ALA A 282 6.02 -4.61 -9.21
N GLN A 283 7.04 -4.00 -8.60
CA GLN A 283 6.90 -3.31 -7.33
C GLN A 283 6.03 -2.05 -7.44
N MET A 284 6.09 -1.32 -8.55
CA MET A 284 5.18 -0.19 -8.78
C MET A 284 3.73 -0.65 -9.04
N ASP A 285 3.54 -1.76 -9.76
CA ASP A 285 2.21 -2.37 -9.92
C ASP A 285 1.65 -2.82 -8.55
N MET A 286 2.50 -3.35 -7.66
CA MET A 286 2.13 -3.68 -6.28
C MET A 286 1.68 -2.44 -5.50
N LEU A 287 2.43 -1.33 -5.56
CA LEU A 287 2.03 -0.05 -4.95
C LEU A 287 0.66 0.40 -5.44
N LYS A 288 0.41 0.36 -6.76
CA LYS A 288 -0.86 0.75 -7.38
C LYS A 288 -2.03 -0.09 -6.87
N SER A 289 -1.85 -1.40 -6.79
CA SER A 289 -2.87 -2.33 -6.30
C SER A 289 -3.27 -2.00 -4.85
N VAL A 290 -2.28 -1.78 -4.00
CA VAL A 290 -2.48 -1.42 -2.58
C VAL A 290 -3.14 -0.05 -2.44
N PHE A 291 -2.64 0.94 -3.18
CA PHE A 291 -3.18 2.29 -3.16
C PHE A 291 -4.67 2.30 -3.47
N ARG A 292 -5.08 1.54 -4.50
CA ARG A 292 -6.49 1.35 -4.84
C ARG A 292 -7.24 0.58 -3.77
N ALA A 293 -6.69 -0.51 -3.25
CA ALA A 293 -7.35 -1.31 -2.20
C ALA A 293 -7.70 -0.47 -0.95
N LEU A 294 -6.80 0.40 -0.50
CA LEU A 294 -7.04 1.22 0.70
C LEU A 294 -7.96 2.42 0.42
N ASN A 295 -7.83 3.08 -0.74
CA ASN A 295 -8.52 4.34 -1.02
C ASN A 295 -9.82 4.21 -1.80
N GLU A 296 -10.08 3.10 -2.49
CA GLU A 296 -11.34 2.88 -3.20
C GLU A 296 -12.50 2.68 -2.20
N SER A 297 -13.64 3.31 -2.50
CA SER A 297 -14.89 3.14 -1.74
C SER A 297 -15.74 2.02 -2.32
N SER A 298 -16.39 1.25 -1.46
CA SER A 298 -17.38 0.24 -1.89
C SER A 298 -18.71 0.91 -2.26
N PRO A 299 -19.54 0.29 -3.14
CA PRO A 299 -20.88 0.80 -3.48
C PRO A 299 -21.81 0.98 -2.27
N SER A 300 -21.70 0.12 -1.25
CA SER A 300 -22.43 0.25 0.02
C SER A 300 -22.02 1.51 0.78
N GLN A 301 -20.72 1.81 0.83
CA GLN A 301 -20.16 3.01 1.47
C GLN A 301 -20.51 4.30 0.72
N GLN A 302 -20.71 4.22 -0.60
CA GLN A 302 -21.15 5.36 -1.42
C GLN A 302 -22.61 5.75 -1.15
N SER A 303 -23.43 4.83 -0.64
CA SER A 303 -24.84 5.07 -0.31
C SER A 303 -25.03 5.67 1.11
N GLU A 304 -24.08 5.45 2.02
CA GLU A 304 -24.13 6.00 3.39
C GLU A 304 -23.69 7.48 3.48
N ALA A 305 -22.83 7.93 2.55
CA ALA A 305 -22.32 9.31 2.50
C ALA A 305 -23.43 10.37 2.35
N THR A 306 -24.63 9.99 1.90
CA THR A 306 -25.78 10.90 1.78
C THR A 306 -26.54 11.16 3.09
N THR A 307 -26.29 10.38 4.15
CA THR A 307 -27.10 10.38 5.39
C THR A 307 -26.36 10.88 6.64
N ALA A 308 -25.06 11.10 6.59
CA ALA A 308 -24.30 11.63 7.73
C ALA A 308 -24.62 13.12 7.97
N ALA A 309 -25.50 13.39 8.93
CA ALA A 309 -25.69 14.69 9.55
C ALA A 309 -24.56 14.93 10.57
N SER A 310 -23.36 15.29 10.09
CA SER A 310 -22.27 15.76 10.95
C SER A 310 -21.85 17.17 10.54
N THR A 311 -21.22 17.85 11.49
CA THR A 311 -20.75 19.26 11.52
C THR A 311 -19.78 19.65 10.40
N ALA A 312 -19.60 18.82 9.38
CA ALA A 312 -18.78 19.08 8.20
C ALA A 312 -19.42 20.12 7.28
N ILE A 313 -18.60 20.86 6.53
CA ILE A 313 -19.08 21.69 5.43
C ILE A 313 -19.79 20.74 4.46
N ARG A 314 -21.10 20.94 4.23
CA ARG A 314 -21.77 20.27 3.12
C ARG A 314 -21.25 20.89 1.83
N LEU A 315 -20.27 20.24 1.20
CA LEU A 315 -19.73 20.72 -0.07
C LEU A 315 -20.84 20.69 -1.13
N GLY A 316 -21.14 21.83 -1.73
CA GLY A 316 -21.86 21.86 -2.99
C GLY A 316 -21.07 21.14 -4.09
N SER A 317 -21.74 20.67 -5.15
CA SER A 317 -21.11 19.93 -6.26
C SER A 317 -19.92 20.66 -6.89
N THR A 318 -19.99 21.99 -6.99
CA THR A 318 -18.89 22.83 -7.47
C THR A 318 -17.65 22.74 -6.57
N ALA A 319 -17.82 22.77 -5.24
CA ALA A 319 -16.72 22.64 -4.29
C ALA A 319 -16.13 21.22 -4.30
N ALA A 320 -16.99 20.21 -4.29
CA ALA A 320 -16.57 18.80 -4.29
C ALA A 320 -15.76 18.43 -5.53
N SER A 321 -16.06 19.02 -6.69
CA SER A 321 -15.31 18.81 -7.93
C SER A 321 -13.88 19.36 -7.93
N ARG A 322 -13.51 20.18 -6.93
CA ARG A 322 -12.17 20.78 -6.80
C ARG A 322 -11.23 19.97 -5.93
N LEU A 323 -11.71 18.90 -5.28
CA LEU A 323 -10.90 18.05 -4.41
C LEU A 323 -10.63 16.70 -5.07
N SER A 324 -9.62 16.00 -4.55
CA SER A 324 -9.24 14.66 -4.98
C SER A 324 -10.38 13.63 -4.81
N GLY A 325 -11.22 13.82 -3.80
CA GLY A 325 -12.23 12.84 -3.39
C GLY A 325 -11.66 11.53 -2.83
N LEU A 326 -10.36 11.52 -2.54
CA LEU A 326 -9.71 10.46 -1.77
C LEU A 326 -9.70 10.82 -0.29
N ASN A 327 -9.64 9.78 0.53
CA ASN A 327 -9.24 9.88 1.92
C ASN A 327 -7.84 10.48 2.03
N ASP A 328 -7.53 11.03 3.19
CA ASP A 328 -6.14 11.40 3.51
C ASP A 328 -5.30 10.13 3.61
N PHE A 329 -4.06 10.19 3.12
CA PHE A 329 -3.22 9.01 3.04
C PHE A 329 -1.74 9.37 3.18
N SER A 330 -0.93 8.37 3.51
CA SER A 330 0.52 8.43 3.46
C SER A 330 1.03 7.13 2.86
N LEU A 331 2.00 7.20 1.96
CA LEU A 331 2.66 6.04 1.37
C LEU A 331 4.16 6.22 1.25
N GLU A 332 4.88 5.12 1.39
CA GLU A 332 6.33 5.01 1.22
C GLU A 332 6.68 3.66 0.60
N LEU A 333 7.37 3.67 -0.53
CA LEU A 333 7.93 2.49 -1.20
C LEU A 333 9.44 2.67 -1.32
N THR A 334 10.21 1.71 -0.81
CA THR A 334 11.68 1.74 -0.85
C THR A 334 12.20 0.41 -1.35
N GLN A 335 13.01 0.45 -2.41
CA GLN A 335 13.72 -0.72 -2.92
C GLN A 335 15.00 -0.97 -2.12
N THR A 336 15.38 -2.24 -1.97
CA THR A 336 16.67 -2.60 -1.38
C THR A 336 17.81 -2.08 -2.26
N GLU A 337 18.71 -1.30 -1.66
CA GLU A 337 19.85 -0.73 -2.36
C GLU A 337 20.79 -1.82 -2.90
N LYS A 338 21.27 -1.64 -4.14
CA LYS A 338 22.20 -2.58 -4.78
C LYS A 338 23.56 -1.92 -5.02
N SER A 339 24.60 -2.53 -4.47
CA SER A 339 25.99 -2.12 -4.69
C SER A 339 26.60 -2.90 -5.86
N ILE A 340 26.20 -2.58 -7.10
CA ILE A 340 26.63 -3.35 -8.28
C ILE A 340 28.06 -3.04 -8.75
N ASN A 341 28.63 -1.91 -8.31
CA ASN A 341 29.99 -1.52 -8.67
C ASN A 341 30.96 -1.82 -7.52
N PRO A 342 31.75 -2.91 -7.57
CA PRO A 342 32.71 -3.21 -6.51
C PRO A 342 33.86 -2.21 -6.44
N TYR A 343 34.17 -1.49 -7.53
CA TYR A 343 35.22 -0.45 -7.56
C TYR A 343 34.80 0.85 -6.85
N ARG A 344 33.48 1.10 -6.72
CA ARG A 344 32.88 2.25 -6.02
C ARG A 344 31.75 1.81 -5.10
N GLN A 345 32.13 1.37 -3.90
CA GLN A 345 31.16 0.84 -2.93
C GLN A 345 30.26 1.93 -2.31
N ASP A 346 30.61 3.20 -2.48
CA ASP A 346 29.83 4.38 -2.10
C ASP A 346 28.67 4.64 -3.07
N GLU A 347 28.76 4.17 -4.32
CA GLU A 347 27.69 4.28 -5.30
C GLU A 347 26.68 3.14 -5.14
N LYS A 348 25.41 3.49 -4.95
CA LYS A 348 24.31 2.53 -4.81
C LYS A 348 23.32 2.75 -5.93
N GLN A 349 22.71 1.67 -6.38
CA GLN A 349 21.46 1.74 -7.12
C GLN A 349 20.31 1.70 -6.12
N SER A 350 19.45 2.70 -6.14
CA SER A 350 18.34 2.85 -5.20
C SER A 350 17.12 3.47 -5.89
N PHE A 351 15.96 3.24 -5.29
CA PHE A 351 14.70 3.88 -5.65
C PHE A 351 13.83 3.96 -4.41
N SER A 352 13.37 5.17 -4.08
CA SER A 352 12.41 5.42 -3.02
C SER A 352 11.37 6.43 -3.51
N TYR A 353 10.10 6.14 -3.25
CA TYR A 353 8.99 7.00 -3.61
C TYR A 353 8.05 7.18 -2.42
N GLN A 354 7.70 8.42 -2.13
CA GLN A 354 6.78 8.79 -1.08
C GLN A 354 5.66 9.66 -1.66
N ALA A 355 4.46 9.52 -1.14
CA ALA A 355 3.38 10.45 -1.41
C ALA A 355 2.42 10.55 -0.23
N SER A 356 1.78 11.70 -0.08
CA SER A 356 0.75 11.88 0.94
C SER A 356 -0.31 12.89 0.49
N GLN A 357 -1.48 12.78 1.12
CA GLN A 357 -2.53 13.77 1.06
C GLN A 357 -3.03 14.06 2.47
N THR A 358 -3.18 15.33 2.80
CA THR A 358 -3.82 15.80 4.04
C THR A 358 -4.91 16.82 3.74
N THR A 359 -5.94 16.82 4.57
CA THR A 359 -7.09 17.71 4.46
C THR A 359 -7.32 18.40 5.81
N GLU A 360 -7.21 19.72 5.81
CA GLU A 360 -7.47 20.59 6.95
C GLU A 360 -8.80 21.30 6.74
N ASN A 361 -9.72 21.18 7.70
CA ASN A 361 -10.99 21.89 7.69
C ASN A 361 -11.04 22.86 8.89
N ASN A 362 -11.14 24.15 8.60
CA ASN A 362 -11.28 25.19 9.60
C ASN A 362 -12.62 25.91 9.41
N ARG A 363 -13.46 25.95 10.45
CA ARG A 363 -14.75 26.64 10.43
C ARG A 363 -14.82 27.63 11.58
N LEU A 364 -15.17 28.86 11.26
CA LEU A 364 -15.36 29.93 12.23
C LEU A 364 -16.81 29.98 12.70
N PHE A 365 -17.03 30.58 13.88
CA PHE A 365 -18.36 30.71 14.49
C PHE A 365 -19.32 31.59 13.67
N ASP A 366 -18.79 32.48 12.85
CA ASP A 366 -19.55 33.36 11.95
C ASP A 366 -20.06 32.64 10.69
N GLY A 367 -19.77 31.34 10.55
CA GLY A 367 -20.18 30.50 9.43
C GLY A 367 -19.18 30.46 8.27
N SER A 368 -18.15 31.31 8.28
CA SER A 368 -17.06 31.26 7.30
C SER A 368 -16.12 30.09 7.57
N GLY A 369 -15.33 29.70 6.57
CA GLY A 369 -14.42 28.58 6.72
C GLY A 369 -13.49 28.36 5.55
N THR A 370 -12.52 27.49 5.77
CA THR A 370 -11.53 27.11 4.78
C THR A 370 -11.34 25.60 4.81
N LEU A 371 -11.32 25.01 3.63
CA LEU A 371 -10.91 23.63 3.44
C LEU A 371 -9.63 23.61 2.60
N LYS A 372 -8.55 23.08 3.15
CA LYS A 372 -7.24 23.04 2.52
C LYS A 372 -6.81 21.59 2.34
N GLN A 373 -6.58 21.18 1.10
CA GLN A 373 -6.04 19.88 0.76
C GLN A 373 -4.61 20.03 0.24
N THR A 374 -3.67 19.31 0.84
CA THR A 374 -2.25 19.34 0.46
C THR A 374 -1.81 17.96 0.01
N ASN A 375 -1.24 17.88 -1.18
CA ASN A 375 -0.63 16.68 -1.74
C ASN A 375 0.88 16.87 -1.76
N HIS A 376 1.62 15.87 -1.31
CA HIS A 376 3.08 15.84 -1.42
C HIS A 376 3.50 14.58 -2.16
N ALA A 377 4.54 14.68 -2.99
CA ALA A 377 5.20 13.54 -3.60
C ALA A 377 6.70 13.78 -3.71
N HIS A 378 7.46 12.72 -3.47
CA HIS A 378 8.90 12.75 -3.38
C HIS A 378 9.50 11.49 -4.01
N LEU A 379 10.48 11.66 -4.89
CA LEU A 379 11.22 10.60 -5.56
C LEU A 379 12.71 10.82 -5.36
N SER A 380 13.38 9.83 -4.77
CA SER A 380 14.84 9.76 -4.71
C SER A 380 15.32 8.47 -5.36
N ALA A 381 16.22 8.57 -6.32
CA ALA A 381 16.71 7.42 -7.06
C ALA A 381 18.15 7.59 -7.54
N SER A 382 18.84 6.48 -7.72
CA SER A 382 20.15 6.45 -8.36
C SER A 382 20.34 5.18 -9.18
N TRP A 383 20.98 5.31 -10.33
CA TRP A 383 21.19 4.18 -11.24
C TRP A 383 22.39 4.39 -12.15
N TYR A 384 22.79 3.31 -12.81
CA TYR A 384 23.89 3.29 -13.76
C TYR A 384 23.36 3.17 -15.18
N LYS A 385 23.98 3.87 -16.13
CA LYS A 385 23.76 3.69 -17.57
C LYS A 385 25.10 3.45 -18.28
N PRO A 386 25.18 2.51 -19.23
CA PRO A 386 26.39 2.35 -20.02
C PRO A 386 26.66 3.59 -20.87
N VAL A 387 27.94 3.90 -21.13
CA VAL A 387 28.30 5.00 -22.04
C VAL A 387 27.87 4.69 -23.47
N ASP A 388 27.95 3.42 -23.85
CA ASP A 388 27.44 2.90 -25.11
C ASP A 388 26.28 1.93 -24.80
N ALA A 389 25.06 2.27 -25.22
CA ALA A 389 23.88 1.46 -24.97
C ALA A 389 23.94 0.06 -25.60
N SER A 390 24.82 -0.18 -26.58
CA SER A 390 25.03 -1.50 -27.18
C SER A 390 25.91 -2.43 -26.33
N ILE A 391 26.58 -1.90 -25.30
CA ILE A 391 27.50 -2.64 -24.44
C ILE A 391 26.91 -2.71 -23.02
N PRO A 392 26.46 -3.89 -22.56
CA PRO A 392 25.97 -4.06 -21.19
C PRO A 392 27.03 -3.68 -20.15
N LEU A 393 26.57 -3.09 -19.04
CA LEU A 393 27.44 -2.82 -17.90
C LEU A 393 27.97 -4.13 -17.29
N SER A 394 29.28 -4.21 -17.13
CA SER A 394 29.96 -5.33 -16.47
C SER A 394 31.01 -4.79 -15.49
N LEU A 395 30.55 -4.01 -14.51
CA LEU A 395 31.38 -3.31 -13.54
C LEU A 395 32.12 -4.29 -12.63
N ASN A 396 33.44 -4.13 -12.53
CA ASN A 396 34.31 -4.93 -11.67
C ASN A 396 35.49 -4.08 -11.14
N MET A 397 36.44 -4.69 -10.43
CA MET A 397 37.57 -3.98 -9.82
C MET A 397 38.59 -3.40 -10.83
N MET A 398 38.47 -3.68 -12.13
CA MET A 398 39.37 -3.15 -13.16
C MET A 398 38.90 -1.79 -13.66
N LYS A 399 39.82 -0.83 -13.79
CA LYS A 399 39.58 0.48 -14.41
C LYS A 399 38.93 0.36 -15.80
N SER A 400 39.33 -0.63 -16.61
CA SER A 400 38.76 -0.86 -17.95
C SER A 400 37.26 -1.17 -17.95
N SER A 401 36.68 -1.62 -16.83
CA SER A 401 35.24 -1.85 -16.70
C SER A 401 34.45 -0.59 -16.31
N GLN A 402 35.13 0.48 -15.90
CA GLN A 402 34.54 1.64 -15.26
C GLN A 402 34.19 2.73 -16.29
N ASN A 403 33.32 2.38 -17.24
CA ASN A 403 32.81 3.28 -18.29
C ASN A 403 31.29 3.35 -18.23
N TYR A 404 30.74 4.32 -17.50
CA TYR A 404 29.31 4.46 -17.27
C TYR A 404 28.94 5.90 -16.90
N TYR A 405 27.65 6.19 -17.01
CA TYR A 405 26.99 7.32 -16.37
C TYR A 405 26.38 6.86 -15.05
N TYR A 406 26.63 7.60 -13.99
CA TYR A 406 25.93 7.46 -12.71
C TYR A 406 24.96 8.62 -12.56
N HIS A 407 23.68 8.28 -12.41
CA HIS A 407 22.59 9.25 -12.24
C HIS A 407 22.15 9.25 -10.78
N GLN A 408 21.85 10.44 -10.28
CA GLN A 408 21.21 10.67 -9.00
C GLN A 408 20.07 11.66 -9.23
N LEU A 409 18.85 11.26 -8.90
CA LEU A 409 17.64 12.02 -9.09
C LEU A 409 16.98 12.30 -7.75
N GLU A 410 16.60 13.55 -7.56
CA GLU A 410 15.81 14.02 -6.44
C GLU A 410 14.66 14.86 -7.01
N GLN A 411 13.40 14.48 -6.75
CA GLN A 411 12.23 15.24 -7.17
C GLN A 411 11.29 15.40 -5.99
N ASP A 412 10.81 16.62 -5.78
CA ASP A 412 9.86 16.96 -4.74
C ASP A 412 8.73 17.81 -5.32
N SER A 413 7.50 17.54 -4.92
CA SER A 413 6.34 18.34 -5.33
C SER A 413 5.33 18.49 -4.22
N VAL A 414 4.88 19.73 -4.00
CA VAL A 414 3.80 20.08 -3.07
C VAL A 414 2.72 20.80 -3.85
N ASN A 415 1.49 20.28 -3.79
CA ASN A 415 0.32 20.91 -4.40
C ASN A 415 -0.73 21.16 -3.32
N THR A 416 -1.15 22.41 -3.15
CA THR A 416 -2.21 22.77 -2.20
C THR A 416 -3.41 23.32 -2.96
N THR A 417 -4.61 22.84 -2.61
CA THR A 417 -5.89 23.42 -3.03
C THR A 417 -6.61 23.94 -1.80
N SER A 418 -7.06 25.19 -1.85
CA SER A 418 -7.82 25.83 -0.77
C SER A 418 -9.18 26.30 -1.27
N LEU A 419 -10.23 25.89 -0.57
CA LEU A 419 -11.61 26.31 -0.79
C LEU A 419 -12.01 27.24 0.35
N ASN A 420 -12.38 28.48 0.04
CA ASN A 420 -12.78 29.47 1.03
C ASN A 420 -14.28 29.70 0.96
N PHE A 421 -14.94 29.71 2.12
CA PHE A 421 -16.37 29.86 2.27
C PHE A 421 -16.71 31.15 3.01
N ASN A 422 -17.73 31.87 2.56
CA ASN A 422 -18.25 33.06 3.23
C ASN A 422 -19.09 32.70 4.48
N THR A 423 -19.56 33.71 5.20
CA THR A 423 -20.38 33.54 6.43
C THR A 423 -21.70 32.81 6.19
N GLN A 424 -22.20 32.83 4.96
CA GLN A 424 -23.38 32.07 4.52
C GLN A 424 -23.06 30.61 4.14
N GLY A 425 -21.80 30.18 4.26
CA GLY A 425 -21.33 28.84 3.90
C GLY A 425 -21.23 28.59 2.39
N GLN A 426 -21.23 29.64 1.57
CA GLN A 426 -21.08 29.55 0.12
C GLN A 426 -19.62 29.63 -0.28
N LEU A 427 -19.21 28.87 -1.30
CA LEU A 427 -17.85 28.88 -1.81
C LEU A 427 -17.55 30.25 -2.46
N ALA A 428 -16.67 31.03 -1.82
CA ALA A 428 -16.29 32.37 -2.22
C ALA A 428 -15.05 32.38 -3.13
N SER A 429 -14.06 31.52 -2.89
CA SER A 429 -12.88 31.41 -3.75
C SER A 429 -12.21 30.04 -3.72
N VAL A 430 -11.41 29.78 -4.75
CA VAL A 430 -10.55 28.59 -4.88
C VAL A 430 -9.12 29.05 -5.15
N GLY A 431 -8.20 28.69 -4.26
CA GLY A 431 -6.77 28.90 -4.42
C GLY A 431 -6.05 27.60 -4.77
N THR A 432 -5.04 27.66 -5.63
CA THR A 432 -4.13 26.54 -5.87
C THR A 432 -2.69 27.03 -5.85
N THR A 433 -1.83 26.33 -5.13
CA THR A 433 -0.38 26.55 -5.15
C THR A 433 0.32 25.25 -5.55
N SER A 434 1.35 25.35 -6.36
CA SER A 434 2.17 24.22 -6.80
C SER A 434 3.63 24.59 -6.68
N GLN A 435 4.39 23.77 -5.99
CA GLN A 435 5.83 23.88 -5.83
C GLN A 435 6.46 22.59 -6.31
N ILE A 436 7.44 22.69 -7.20
CA ILE A 436 8.21 21.57 -7.74
C ILE A 436 9.69 21.90 -7.58
N SER A 437 10.47 20.94 -7.08
CA SER A 437 11.92 21.01 -7.01
C SER A 437 12.51 19.70 -7.52
N ASN A 438 13.17 19.75 -8.67
CA ASN A 438 13.86 18.61 -9.25
C ASN A 438 15.35 18.88 -9.31
N ARG A 439 16.15 17.85 -9.07
CA ARG A 439 17.61 17.90 -9.18
C ARG A 439 18.11 16.58 -9.70
N GLU A 440 18.65 16.58 -10.92
CA GLU A 440 19.39 15.45 -11.46
C GLU A 440 20.89 15.75 -11.45
N THR A 441 21.70 14.83 -10.94
CA THR A 441 23.16 14.83 -11.08
C THR A 441 23.57 13.66 -11.95
N VAL A 442 24.28 13.94 -13.04
CA VAL A 442 24.82 12.92 -13.94
C VAL A 442 26.34 13.02 -13.94
N THR A 443 27.00 11.95 -13.52
CA THR A 443 28.46 11.85 -13.50
C THR A 443 28.92 10.81 -14.50
N LYS A 444 29.76 11.20 -15.46
CA LYS A 444 30.35 10.33 -16.46
C LYS A 444 31.72 9.84 -15.99
N TYR A 445 31.88 8.53 -16.01
CA TYR A 445 33.15 7.86 -15.75
C TYR A 445 33.72 7.24 -17.02
N VAL A 446 35.03 7.39 -17.22
CA VAL A 446 35.81 6.69 -18.23
C VAL A 446 37.07 6.18 -17.58
N LEU A 447 37.34 4.87 -17.72
CA LEU A 447 38.47 4.20 -17.07
C LEU A 447 38.57 4.44 -15.55
N GLY A 448 37.44 4.68 -14.89
CA GLY A 448 37.33 4.91 -13.45
C GLY A 448 37.52 6.36 -13.01
N GLU A 449 37.83 7.26 -13.94
CA GLU A 449 38.02 8.69 -13.68
C GLU A 449 36.76 9.47 -14.04
N VAL A 450 36.44 10.49 -13.23
CA VAL A 450 35.35 11.42 -13.53
C VAL A 450 35.80 12.30 -14.69
N ILE A 451 35.09 12.23 -15.81
CA ILE A 451 35.36 13.08 -16.97
C ILE A 451 34.41 14.27 -17.01
N GLU A 452 33.19 14.08 -16.53
CA GLU A 452 32.14 15.08 -16.55
C GLU A 452 31.19 14.85 -15.36
N SER A 453 30.72 15.94 -14.75
CA SER A 453 29.64 15.90 -13.76
C SER A 453 28.76 17.11 -13.97
N LEU A 454 27.49 16.87 -14.26
CA LEU A 454 26.48 17.90 -14.53
C LEU A 454 25.37 17.79 -13.50
N THR A 455 24.96 18.92 -12.93
CA THR A 455 23.76 19.02 -12.10
C THR A 455 22.75 19.93 -12.76
N THR A 456 21.54 19.43 -12.96
CA THR A 456 20.40 20.17 -13.55
C THR A 456 19.34 20.38 -12.48
N PRO A 457 19.31 21.56 -11.83
CA PRO A 457 18.21 21.94 -10.94
C PRO A 457 17.04 22.52 -11.74
N GLU A 458 15.82 22.23 -11.30
CA GLU A 458 14.58 22.83 -11.77
C GLU A 458 13.73 23.19 -10.55
N GLU A 459 13.34 24.46 -10.44
CA GLU A 459 12.42 24.93 -9.43
C GLU A 459 11.25 25.64 -10.12
N GLU A 460 10.03 25.24 -9.76
CA GLU A 460 8.82 25.87 -10.26
C GLU A 460 7.90 26.20 -9.09
N ASN A 461 7.40 27.44 -9.04
CA ASN A 461 6.37 27.86 -8.11
C ASN A 461 5.24 28.53 -8.90
N LYS A 462 4.02 28.03 -8.75
CA LYS A 462 2.81 28.54 -9.41
C LYS A 462 1.73 28.77 -8.37
N GLU A 463 1.11 29.94 -8.44
CA GLU A 463 -0.04 30.29 -7.61
C GLU A 463 -1.19 30.76 -8.50
N ASN A 464 -2.42 30.40 -8.13
CA ASN A 464 -3.61 30.83 -8.82
C ASN A 464 -4.76 30.99 -7.82
N LEU A 465 -5.60 32.02 -8.03
CA LEU A 465 -6.76 32.32 -7.22
C LEU A 465 -7.95 32.62 -8.12
N ILE A 466 -9.05 31.90 -7.92
CA ILE A 466 -10.31 32.11 -8.62
C ILE A 466 -11.32 32.61 -7.59
N LYS A 467 -11.76 33.87 -7.73
CA LYS A 467 -12.91 34.41 -6.98
C LYS A 467 -14.22 33.99 -7.66
N LEU A 468 -15.17 33.52 -6.87
CA LEU A 468 -16.48 33.02 -7.34
C LEU A 468 -17.64 33.89 -6.86
N LEU A 469 -17.45 34.63 -5.77
CA LEU A 469 -18.39 35.62 -5.25
C LEU A 469 -17.64 36.94 -5.04
N GLU A 470 -18.32 38.06 -5.20
CA GLU A 470 -17.79 39.37 -4.81
C GLU A 470 -17.91 39.54 -3.29
N ASP A 471 -16.91 40.19 -2.69
CA ASP A 471 -16.90 40.53 -1.26
C ASP A 471 -18.05 41.54 -1.01
N ASN A 472 -19.12 41.11 -0.34
CA ASN A 472 -20.23 41.99 0.09
C ASN A 472 -20.08 42.39 1.56
#